data_AF-A0A1Q5M7D4-F1
#
_entry.id   AF-A0A1Q5M7D4-F1
#
_cell.length_a   1.000
_cell.length_b   1.000
_cell.length_c   1.000
_cell.angle_alpha   90.00
_cell.angle_beta   90.00
_cell.angle_gamma   90.00
#
_symmetry.space_group_name_H-M   'P 1'
#
loop_
_entity.id
_entity.type
_entity.pdbx_description
1 polymer ?
#
loop_
_entity_poly.entity_id
_entity_poly.type
_entity_poly.pdbx_seq_one_letter_code
_entity_poly.pdbx_strand_id
1 'polypeptide(L)'
;MTHAAPRPRGAIERGGTTPDLFSARTHLAAKVVIPVLLGVVYGYWVAANRRYGGPITVENFLYGFFAGLVFSLLFMALLALAPKVRRELHAVLWAALSGSALGFLVIQAPSPGVLRSTILGLLVAAGVFVTMFYRFYTHEDATGHRIG
;
A
#
# COMPACT_ATOMS: atom_id res chain seq x y z
N MET A 1 23.17 31.45 -57.15
CA MET A 1 21.76 31.51 -56.73
C MET A 1 21.21 30.09 -56.76
N THR A 2 21.10 29.45 -55.61
CA THR A 2 20.71 28.03 -55.51
C THR A 2 19.55 27.97 -54.52
N HIS A 3 18.34 27.88 -55.06
CA HIS A 3 17.10 27.81 -54.30
C HIS A 3 16.92 26.38 -53.79
N ALA A 4 17.11 26.14 -52.49
CA ALA A 4 16.71 24.89 -51.86
C ALA A 4 15.20 24.95 -51.55
N ALA A 5 14.43 23.99 -52.05
CA ALA A 5 12.99 23.90 -51.80
C ALA A 5 12.71 23.35 -50.38
N PRO A 6 11.64 23.80 -49.68
CA PRO A 6 11.27 23.27 -48.38
C PRO A 6 10.74 21.84 -48.54
N ARG A 7 11.38 20.87 -47.87
CA ARG A 7 10.79 19.53 -47.71
C ARG A 7 9.62 19.62 -46.72
N PRO A 8 8.42 19.13 -47.04
CA PRO A 8 7.35 19.04 -46.07
C PRO A 8 7.78 18.03 -45.00
N ARG A 9 7.89 18.51 -43.76
CA ARG A 9 8.13 17.67 -42.58
C ARG A 9 6.88 16.83 -42.40
N GLY A 10 6.92 15.63 -42.94
CA GLY A 10 5.82 14.68 -42.88
C GLY A 10 5.32 14.55 -41.46
N ALA A 11 4.07 14.92 -41.26
CA ALA A 11 3.29 14.63 -40.08
C ALA A 11 3.08 13.10 -40.01
N ILE A 12 4.08 12.38 -39.51
CA ILE A 12 3.97 10.95 -39.17
C ILE A 12 4.66 10.75 -37.81
N GLU A 13 4.13 11.40 -36.78
CA GLU A 13 4.30 10.95 -35.40
C GLU A 13 2.91 10.77 -34.79
N ARG A 14 2.16 9.81 -35.33
CA ARG A 14 1.04 9.21 -34.64
C ARG A 14 1.33 7.72 -34.44
N GLY A 15 1.32 7.32 -33.18
CA GLY A 15 0.90 5.98 -32.80
C GLY A 15 2.02 5.04 -32.38
N GLY A 16 2.62 5.31 -31.23
CA GLY A 16 3.52 4.36 -30.58
C GLY A 16 3.96 4.81 -29.19
N THR A 17 3.10 5.48 -28.42
CA THR A 17 3.42 5.86 -27.05
C THR A 17 3.45 4.60 -26.20
N THR A 18 4.62 3.99 -26.07
CA THR A 18 4.86 2.99 -25.02
C THR A 18 4.43 3.60 -23.69
N PRO A 19 3.60 2.93 -22.88
CA PRO A 19 3.14 3.48 -21.60
C PRO A 19 4.33 3.89 -20.74
N ASP A 20 4.46 5.18 -20.43
CA ASP A 20 5.48 5.66 -19.50
C ASP A 20 5.06 5.29 -18.07
N LEU A 21 5.62 4.19 -17.59
CA LEU A 21 5.36 3.65 -16.26
C LEU A 21 5.90 4.55 -15.13
N PHE A 22 6.84 5.46 -15.45
CA PHE A 22 7.45 6.39 -14.49
C PHE A 22 6.88 7.81 -14.61
N SER A 23 5.87 8.01 -15.44
CA SER A 23 5.23 9.32 -15.56
C SER A 23 4.60 9.74 -14.23
N ALA A 24 4.55 11.06 -13.99
CA ALA A 24 3.88 11.63 -12.80
C ALA A 24 2.40 11.19 -12.71
N ARG A 25 1.74 10.98 -13.86
CA ARG A 25 0.36 10.46 -13.92
C ARG A 25 0.29 9.02 -13.44
N THR A 26 1.22 8.15 -13.87
CA THR A 26 1.27 6.75 -13.45
C THR A 26 1.55 6.65 -11.96
N HIS A 27 2.48 7.46 -11.43
CA HIS A 27 2.73 7.51 -9.98
C HIS A 27 1.51 7.99 -9.18
N LEU A 28 0.77 8.99 -9.69
CA LEU A 28 -0.46 9.44 -9.05
C LEU A 28 -1.53 8.33 -9.05
N ALA A 29 -1.71 7.66 -10.18
CA ALA A 29 -2.64 6.54 -10.30
C ALA A 29 -2.25 5.38 -9.38
N ALA A 30 -0.96 5.05 -9.29
CA ALA A 30 -0.44 3.99 -8.42
C ALA A 30 -0.76 4.23 -6.94
N LYS A 31 -0.74 5.50 -6.48
CA LYS A 31 -1.12 5.86 -5.10
C LYS A 31 -2.57 5.56 -4.75
N VAL A 32 -3.44 5.33 -5.74
CA VAL A 32 -4.84 4.97 -5.56
C VAL A 32 -5.08 3.49 -5.92
N VAL A 33 -4.58 3.05 -7.07
CA VAL A 33 -4.78 1.70 -7.59
C VAL A 33 -4.17 0.66 -6.67
N ILE A 34 -2.95 0.88 -6.16
CA ILE A 34 -2.28 -0.09 -5.29
C ILE A 34 -3.07 -0.30 -3.99
N PRO A 35 -3.46 0.75 -3.24
CA PRO A 35 -4.30 0.56 -2.06
C PRO A 35 -5.62 -0.12 -2.31
N VAL A 36 -6.31 0.22 -3.39
CA VAL A 36 -7.60 -0.38 -3.73
C VAL A 36 -7.43 -1.87 -4.03
N LEU A 37 -6.45 -2.25 -4.85
CA LEU A 37 -6.18 -3.66 -5.15
C LEU A 37 -5.81 -4.46 -3.90
N LEU A 38 -4.95 -3.91 -3.05
CA LEU A 38 -4.59 -4.56 -1.79
C LEU A 38 -5.81 -4.69 -0.87
N GLY A 39 -6.67 -3.68 -0.80
CA GLY A 39 -7.92 -3.76 -0.05
C GLY A 39 -8.91 -4.78 -0.59
N VAL A 40 -9.01 -4.96 -1.91
CA VAL A 40 -9.83 -6.03 -2.52
C VAL A 40 -9.31 -7.40 -2.11
N VAL A 41 -7.99 -7.63 -2.22
CA VAL A 41 -7.36 -8.89 -1.80
C VAL A 41 -7.56 -9.13 -0.30
N TYR A 42 -7.35 -8.09 0.51
CA TYR A 42 -7.52 -8.16 1.96
C TYR A 42 -8.97 -8.45 2.37
N GLY A 43 -9.93 -7.75 1.77
CA GLY A 43 -11.36 -7.94 2.01
C GLY A 43 -11.84 -9.33 1.59
N TYR A 44 -11.35 -9.84 0.45
CA TYR A 44 -11.58 -11.21 0.04
C TYR A 44 -11.06 -12.20 1.09
N TRP A 45 -9.86 -11.99 1.62
CA TRP A 45 -9.30 -12.86 2.66
C TRP A 45 -10.13 -12.84 3.94
N VAL A 46 -10.59 -11.66 4.38
CA VAL A 46 -11.48 -11.52 5.55
C VAL A 46 -12.79 -12.28 5.34
N ALA A 47 -13.42 -12.14 4.16
CA ALA A 47 -14.66 -12.86 3.84
C ALA A 47 -14.45 -14.38 3.77
N ALA A 48 -13.35 -14.82 3.16
CA ALA A 48 -12.98 -16.23 3.04
C ALA A 48 -12.72 -16.85 4.42
N ASN A 49 -12.02 -16.12 5.30
CA ASN A 49 -11.81 -16.53 6.67
C ASN A 49 -13.15 -16.65 7.39
N ARG A 50 -14.01 -15.62 7.47
CA ARG A 50 -15.30 -15.72 8.18
C ARG A 50 -16.21 -16.86 7.69
N ARG A 51 -16.13 -17.19 6.40
CA ARG A 51 -16.93 -18.24 5.78
C ARG A 51 -16.50 -19.64 6.20
N TYR A 52 -15.22 -19.86 6.53
CA TYR A 52 -14.64 -21.18 6.87
C TYR A 52 -15.05 -22.32 5.93
N GLY A 53 -15.15 -22.04 4.62
CA GLY A 53 -15.60 -23.03 3.64
C GLY A 53 -17.11 -23.31 3.60
N GLY A 54 -17.93 -22.61 4.40
CA GLY A 54 -19.40 -22.63 4.36
C GLY A 54 -20.00 -22.03 3.08
N PRO A 55 -21.26 -21.61 2.99
CA PRO A 55 -21.82 -20.96 1.79
C PRO A 55 -21.37 -19.49 1.60
N ILE A 56 -21.36 -18.97 0.36
CA ILE A 56 -21.17 -17.52 0.14
C ILE A 56 -22.47 -16.82 0.56
N THR A 57 -22.43 -16.10 1.67
CA THR A 57 -23.54 -15.27 2.13
C THR A 57 -23.27 -13.81 1.79
N VAL A 58 -24.36 -13.06 1.58
CA VAL A 58 -24.29 -11.59 1.38
C VAL A 58 -23.60 -10.93 2.57
N GLU A 59 -23.84 -11.42 3.78
CA GLU A 59 -23.20 -10.93 5.01
C GLU A 59 -21.67 -11.03 4.96
N ASN A 60 -21.13 -12.21 4.63
CA ASN A 60 -19.67 -12.41 4.54
C ASN A 60 -19.05 -11.51 3.47
N PHE A 61 -19.75 -11.35 2.34
CA PHE A 61 -19.32 -10.48 1.25
C PHE A 61 -19.29 -9.00 1.70
N LEU A 62 -20.38 -8.50 2.29
CA LEU A 62 -20.44 -7.12 2.79
C LEU A 62 -19.37 -6.87 3.85
N TYR A 63 -19.17 -7.80 4.77
CA TYR A 63 -18.14 -7.67 5.80
C TYR A 63 -16.74 -7.56 5.20
N GLY A 64 -16.40 -8.44 4.24
CA GLY A 64 -15.13 -8.37 3.53
C GLY A 64 -14.98 -7.08 2.73
N PHE A 65 -16.04 -6.62 2.07
CA PHE A 65 -16.05 -5.36 1.32
C PHE A 65 -15.74 -4.16 2.22
N PHE A 66 -16.43 -4.03 3.36
CA PHE A 66 -16.17 -2.95 4.31
C PHE A 66 -14.78 -3.03 4.93
N ALA A 67 -14.31 -4.23 5.28
CA ALA A 67 -12.94 -4.42 5.79
C ALA A 67 -11.89 -4.00 4.75
N GLY A 68 -12.06 -4.40 3.49
CA GLY A 68 -11.19 -4.00 2.38
C GLY A 68 -11.21 -2.51 2.10
N LEU A 69 -12.38 -1.87 2.18
CA LEU A 69 -12.56 -0.43 2.03
C LEU A 69 -11.81 0.33 3.14
N VAL A 70 -12.03 -0.05 4.41
CA VAL A 70 -11.35 0.58 5.55
C VAL A 70 -9.84 0.40 5.44
N PHE A 71 -9.36 -0.81 5.10
CA PHE A 71 -7.93 -1.06 4.87
C PHE A 71 -7.37 -0.16 3.75
N SER A 72 -8.06 -0.04 2.61
CA SER A 72 -7.64 0.81 1.50
C SER A 72 -7.52 2.27 1.92
N LEU A 73 -8.51 2.78 2.67
CA LEU A 73 -8.53 4.16 3.17
C LEU A 73 -7.38 4.41 4.16
N LEU A 74 -7.16 3.50 5.11
CA LEU A 74 -6.05 3.59 6.06
C LEU A 74 -4.70 3.54 5.34
N PHE A 75 -4.56 2.68 4.33
CA PHE A 75 -3.32 2.58 3.57
C PHE A 75 -3.08 3.82 2.70
N MET A 76 -4.12 4.37 2.06
CA MET A 76 -4.02 5.67 1.37
C MET A 76 -3.65 6.81 2.32
N ALA A 77 -4.26 6.85 3.51
CA ALA A 77 -3.93 7.82 4.55
C ALA A 77 -2.47 7.68 4.99
N LEU A 78 -1.98 6.45 5.15
CA LEU A 78 -0.58 6.17 5.44
C LEU A 78 0.33 6.71 4.32
N LEU A 79 0.04 6.41 3.05
CA LEU A 79 0.84 6.91 1.92
C LEU A 79 0.85 8.44 1.82
N ALA A 80 -0.23 9.10 2.24
CA ALA A 80 -0.35 10.56 2.26
C ALA A 80 0.38 11.21 3.46
N LEU A 81 0.42 10.53 4.60
CA LEU A 81 0.98 11.06 5.86
C LEU A 81 2.47 10.71 6.04
N ALA A 82 2.87 9.51 5.60
CA ALA A 82 4.23 8.98 5.60
C ALA A 82 5.31 10.01 5.18
N PRO A 83 5.18 10.74 4.05
CA PRO A 83 6.19 11.71 3.63
C PRO A 83 6.20 13.02 4.43
N LYS A 84 5.22 13.26 5.31
CA LYS A 84 5.06 14.52 6.06
C LYS A 84 5.52 14.43 7.52
N VAL A 85 5.80 13.22 8.02
CA VAL A 85 6.13 12.98 9.42
C VAL A 85 7.61 12.74 9.63
N ARG A 86 8.08 12.97 10.86
CA ARG A 86 9.46 12.65 11.28
C ARG A 86 9.71 11.14 11.12
N ARG A 87 10.97 10.80 10.85
CA ARG A 87 11.48 9.45 10.59
C ARG A 87 10.97 8.37 11.55
N GLU A 88 11.01 8.65 12.86
CA GLU A 88 10.54 7.70 13.90
C GLU A 88 9.03 7.46 13.82
N LEU A 89 8.25 8.52 13.60
CA LEU A 89 6.81 8.43 13.42
C LEU A 89 6.43 7.65 12.16
N HIS A 90 7.26 7.73 11.11
CA HIS A 90 7.07 6.94 9.90
C HIS A 90 7.11 5.43 10.21
N ALA A 91 8.14 4.97 10.95
CA ALA A 91 8.25 3.57 11.36
C ALA A 91 7.07 3.14 12.24
N VAL A 92 6.63 3.99 13.16
CA VAL A 92 5.46 3.73 14.02
C VAL A 92 4.19 3.58 13.19
N LEU A 93 3.95 4.46 12.21
CA LEU A 93 2.75 4.39 11.37
C LEU A 93 2.67 3.10 10.55
N TRP A 94 3.79 2.67 9.96
CA TRP A 94 3.86 1.39 9.24
C TRP A 94 3.66 0.19 10.17
N ALA A 95 4.28 0.21 11.35
CA ALA A 95 4.13 -0.83 12.36
C ALA A 95 2.68 -0.94 12.84
N ALA A 96 2.05 0.19 13.14
CA ALA A 96 0.66 0.26 13.57
C ALA A 96 -0.29 -0.29 12.50
N LEU A 97 -0.16 0.18 11.25
CA LEU A 97 -1.01 -0.30 10.16
C LEU A 97 -0.84 -1.82 9.96
N SER A 98 0.40 -2.30 9.86
CA SER A 98 0.69 -3.70 9.56
C SER A 98 0.22 -4.63 10.69
N GLY A 99 0.51 -4.26 11.93
CA GLY A 99 0.10 -5.02 13.11
C GLY A 99 -1.41 -5.06 13.30
N SER A 100 -2.09 -3.92 13.19
CA SER A 100 -3.55 -3.84 13.29
C SER A 100 -4.24 -4.61 12.16
N ALA A 101 -3.74 -4.49 10.92
CA ALA A 101 -4.29 -5.22 9.78
C ALA A 101 -4.12 -6.73 9.94
N LEU A 102 -2.95 -7.21 10.38
CA LEU A 102 -2.77 -8.64 10.55
C LEU A 102 -3.52 -9.19 11.77
N GLY A 103 -3.52 -8.48 12.90
CA GLY A 103 -4.32 -8.86 14.07
C GLY A 103 -5.80 -8.99 13.71
N PHE A 104 -6.36 -7.98 13.03
CA PHE A 104 -7.73 -8.04 12.52
C PHE A 104 -7.94 -9.23 11.56
N LEU A 105 -6.96 -9.61 10.76
CA LEU A 105 -7.12 -10.77 9.87
C LEU A 105 -7.11 -12.10 10.64
N VAL A 106 -6.29 -12.20 11.69
CA VAL A 106 -6.16 -13.40 12.54
C VAL A 106 -7.39 -13.64 13.39
N ILE A 107 -8.00 -12.59 13.97
CA ILE A 107 -9.21 -12.77 14.80
C ILE A 107 -10.40 -13.30 13.98
N GLN A 108 -10.36 -13.15 12.67
CA GLN A 108 -11.39 -13.64 11.74
C GLN A 108 -11.21 -15.11 11.36
N ALA A 109 -10.23 -15.82 11.94
CA ALA A 109 -9.94 -17.24 11.71
C ALA A 109 -10.77 -18.18 12.63
N PRO A 110 -10.93 -19.49 12.30
CA PRO A 110 -12.00 -20.33 12.89
C PRO A 110 -11.83 -20.63 14.36
N SER A 111 -10.62 -20.42 14.88
CA SER A 111 -10.30 -20.40 16.30
C SER A 111 -10.06 -18.95 16.74
N PRO A 112 -11.13 -18.13 16.86
CA PRO A 112 -10.98 -16.72 17.20
C PRO A 112 -10.46 -16.63 18.64
N GLY A 113 -9.31 -15.98 18.81
CA GLY A 113 -8.72 -15.73 20.11
C GLY A 113 -8.21 -14.31 20.15
N VAL A 114 -8.83 -13.45 20.97
CA VAL A 114 -8.43 -12.04 21.12
C VAL A 114 -6.95 -11.96 21.50
N LEU A 115 -6.51 -12.76 22.49
CA LEU A 115 -5.12 -12.80 22.92
C LEU A 115 -4.18 -13.22 21.78
N ARG A 116 -4.52 -14.28 21.03
CA ARG A 116 -3.72 -14.75 19.88
C ARG A 116 -3.60 -13.69 18.80
N SER A 117 -4.72 -13.06 18.44
CA SER A 117 -4.79 -11.97 17.48
C SER A 117 -3.91 -10.80 17.91
N THR A 118 -4.03 -10.38 19.18
CA THR A 118 -3.24 -9.28 19.74
C THR A 118 -1.75 -9.61 19.75
N ILE A 119 -1.37 -10.81 20.20
CA ILE A 119 0.05 -11.24 20.22
C ILE A 119 0.62 -11.27 18.81
N LEU A 120 -0.06 -11.91 17.85
CA LEU A 120 0.44 -11.99 16.47
C LEU A 120 0.49 -10.61 15.79
N GLY A 121 -0.52 -9.77 16.03
CA GLY A 121 -0.52 -8.38 15.55
C GLY A 121 0.64 -7.58 16.13
N LEU A 122 0.91 -7.70 17.44
CA LEU A 122 2.05 -7.03 18.10
C LEU A 122 3.40 -7.55 17.61
N LEU A 123 3.55 -8.86 17.39
CA LEU A 123 4.79 -9.43 16.85
C LEU A 123 5.09 -8.88 15.45
N VAL A 124 4.07 -8.77 14.60
CA VAL A 124 4.24 -8.19 13.26
C VAL A 124 4.46 -6.69 13.32
N ALA A 125 3.76 -5.95 14.18
CA ALA A 125 4.05 -4.54 14.42
C ALA A 125 5.52 -4.35 14.85
N ALA A 126 6.00 -5.15 15.79
CA ALA A 126 7.38 -5.08 16.27
C ALA A 126 8.39 -5.41 15.15
N GLY A 127 8.16 -6.45 14.36
CA GLY A 127 9.03 -6.81 13.23
C GLY A 127 9.11 -5.72 12.15
N VAL A 128 7.96 -5.14 11.79
CA VAL A 128 7.87 -4.02 10.84
C VAL A 128 8.53 -2.77 11.42
N PHE A 129 8.28 -2.47 12.70
CA PHE A 129 8.90 -1.36 13.40
C PHE A 129 10.42 -1.49 13.38
N VAL A 130 10.97 -2.63 13.82
CA VAL A 130 12.43 -2.87 13.84
C VAL A 130 13.01 -2.76 12.44
N THR A 131 12.36 -3.30 11.42
CA THR A 131 12.84 -3.25 10.04
C THR A 131 12.85 -1.83 9.48
N MET A 132 11.75 -1.08 9.66
CA MET A 132 11.66 0.31 9.22
C MET A 132 12.58 1.21 10.02
N PHE A 133 12.59 1.07 11.34
CA PHE A 133 13.49 1.80 12.22
C PHE A 133 14.95 1.53 11.84
N TYR A 134 15.34 0.28 11.59
CA TYR A 134 16.69 -0.05 11.14
C TYR A 134 17.00 0.52 9.75
N ARG A 135 16.06 0.40 8.78
CA ARG A 135 16.25 0.92 7.42
C ARG A 135 16.44 2.43 7.44
N PHE A 136 15.52 3.15 8.08
CA PHE A 136 15.65 4.58 8.22
C PHE A 136 16.94 4.86 8.97
N TYR A 137 17.11 4.23 10.14
CA TYR A 137 18.30 4.04 10.99
C TYR A 137 19.63 4.21 10.26
N THR A 138 19.86 3.25 9.38
CA THR A 138 21.14 3.02 8.71
C THR A 138 21.31 3.79 7.42
N HIS A 139 20.23 4.09 6.69
CA HIS A 139 20.34 4.75 5.37
C HIS A 139 20.46 6.26 5.47
N GLU A 140 19.85 6.90 6.47
CA GLU A 140 19.92 8.36 6.60
C GLU A 140 21.10 8.82 7.46
N ASP A 141 21.57 8.01 8.42
CA ASP A 141 22.79 8.33 9.20
C ASP A 141 24.06 8.23 8.34
N ALA A 142 24.05 7.38 7.31
CA ALA A 142 25.10 7.30 6.31
C ALA A 142 25.13 8.51 5.35
N THR A 143 24.05 9.31 5.28
CA THR A 143 23.97 10.51 4.42
C THR A 143 24.37 11.81 5.13
N GLY A 144 24.86 11.75 6.37
CA GLY A 144 25.58 12.87 7.00
C GLY A 144 24.73 14.12 7.27
N HIS A 145 23.44 13.98 7.60
CA HIS A 145 22.69 15.12 8.12
C HIS A 145 23.16 15.43 9.55
N ARG A 146 23.80 16.59 9.74
CA ARG A 146 24.04 17.14 11.08
C ARG A 146 22.70 17.29 11.77
N ILE A 147 22.58 16.62 12.91
CA ILE A 147 21.73 17.04 14.02
C ILE A 147 21.87 18.56 14.21
N GLY A 148 20.82 19.28 13.84
CA GLY A 148 20.63 20.71 14.01
C GLY A 148 19.24 20.95 14.57
#